data_AF-A0A6L7S0W3-F1
#
_entry.id   AF-A0A6L7S0W3-F1
#
_cell.length_a   1.000
_cell.length_b   1.000
_cell.length_c   1.000
_cell.angle_alpha   90.00
_cell.angle_beta   90.00
_cell.angle_gamma   90.00
#
_symmetry.space_group_name_H-M   'P 1'
#
loop_
_entity.id
_entity.type
_entity.pdbx_description
1 polymer ?
#
loop_
_entity_poly.entity_id
_entity_poly.type
_entity_poly.pdbx_seq_one_letter_code
_entity_poly.pdbx_strand_id
1 'polypeptide(L)'
;MRTTLTIDNDIADYLREQSRLHEKSFKQVVNETLRRGMSPLADAKARKPFKVRPVPGGFAPGVDPDNPKAILNQLDDEYFAKKLAGGSDV
;
A
#
# COMPACT_ATOMS: atom_id res chain seq x y z
N MET A 1 31.06 -14.84 -17.41
CA MET A 1 32.00 -14.08 -18.24
C MET A 1 32.79 -13.12 -17.35
N ARG A 2 34.08 -12.88 -17.67
CA ARG A 2 34.92 -11.85 -17.01
C ARG A 2 34.96 -10.63 -17.92
N THR A 3 34.53 -9.49 -17.39
CA THR A 3 34.47 -8.21 -18.09
C THR A 3 35.11 -7.14 -17.22
N THR A 4 35.80 -6.19 -17.85
CA THR A 4 36.28 -4.97 -17.20
C THR A 4 35.38 -3.84 -17.67
N LEU A 5 34.78 -3.12 -16.73
CA LEU A 5 33.90 -1.98 -16.99
C LEU A 5 34.46 -0.77 -16.23
N THR A 6 34.62 0.35 -16.92
CA THR A 6 34.94 1.64 -16.31
C THR A 6 33.63 2.32 -15.95
N ILE A 7 33.49 2.77 -14.70
CA ILE A 7 32.33 3.52 -14.19
C ILE A 7 32.83 4.72 -13.40
N ASP A 8 31.99 5.76 -13.31
CA ASP A 8 32.28 6.95 -12.51
C ASP A 8 32.34 6.61 -11.01
N ASN A 9 33.08 7.44 -10.26
CA ASN A 9 33.35 7.18 -8.83
C ASN A 9 32.08 7.19 -7.98
N ASP A 10 31.13 8.08 -8.28
CA ASP A 10 29.84 8.18 -7.59
C ASP A 10 29.00 6.90 -7.78
N ILE A 11 28.97 6.35 -9.00
CA ILE A 11 28.30 5.08 -9.29
C ILE A 11 28.99 3.92 -8.55
N ALA A 12 30.32 3.90 -8.54
CA ALA A 12 31.08 2.87 -7.84
C ALA A 12 30.81 2.89 -6.33
N ASP A 13 30.77 4.09 -5.73
CA ASP A 13 30.51 4.28 -4.32
C ASP A 13 29.08 3.86 -3.95
N TYR A 14 28.10 4.26 -4.74
CA TYR A 14 26.71 3.81 -4.59
C TYR A 14 26.59 2.28 -4.63
N LEU A 15 27.20 1.62 -5.61
CA LEU A 15 27.13 0.16 -5.74
C LEU A 15 27.83 -0.57 -4.58
N ARG A 16 28.89 0.00 -4.01
CA ARG A 16 29.54 -0.56 -2.81
C ARG A 16 28.65 -0.41 -1.58
N GLU A 17 27.96 0.71 -1.42
CA GLU A 17 26.99 0.90 -0.34
C GLU A 17 25.85 -0.12 -0.44
N GLN A 18 25.26 -0.28 -1.63
CA GLN A 18 24.21 -1.28 -1.86
C GLN A 18 24.68 -2.71 -1.59
N SER A 19 25.94 -3.02 -1.91
CA SER A 19 26.56 -4.31 -1.58
C SER A 19 26.61 -4.57 -0.08
N ARG A 20 26.97 -3.55 0.71
CA ARG A 20 26.98 -3.63 2.19
C ARG A 20 25.57 -3.74 2.76
N LEU A 21 24.64 -2.92 2.29
CA LEU A 21 23.26 -2.87 2.80
C LEU A 21 22.49 -4.18 2.55
N HIS A 22 22.74 -4.83 1.41
CA HIS A 22 22.03 -6.04 1.02
C HIS A 22 22.81 -7.34 1.26
N GLU A 23 24.00 -7.25 1.87
CA GLU A 23 24.90 -8.41 2.11
C GLU A 23 25.16 -9.24 0.84
N LYS A 24 25.18 -8.57 -0.31
CA LYS A 24 25.40 -9.18 -1.64
C LYS A 24 26.79 -8.85 -2.12
N SER A 25 27.38 -9.74 -2.92
CA SER A 25 28.65 -9.42 -3.59
C SER A 25 28.51 -8.23 -4.54
N PHE A 26 29.55 -7.42 -4.67
CA PHE A 26 29.59 -6.27 -5.59
C PHE A 26 29.14 -6.66 -7.02
N LYS A 27 29.60 -7.82 -7.51
CA LYS A 27 29.20 -8.38 -8.81
C LYS A 27 27.70 -8.64 -8.92
N GLN A 28 27.07 -9.18 -7.87
CA GLN A 28 25.62 -9.42 -7.88
C GLN A 28 24.86 -8.10 -7.98
N VAL A 29 25.23 -7.11 -7.16
CA VAL A 29 24.60 -5.79 -7.15
C VAL A 29 24.75 -5.08 -8.49
N VAL A 30 25.95 -5.08 -9.08
CA VAL A 30 26.21 -4.51 -10.42
C VAL A 30 25.30 -5.15 -11.46
N ASN A 31 25.28 -6.48 -11.53
CA ASN A 31 24.48 -7.19 -12.53
C ASN A 31 22.98 -6.99 -12.32
N GLU A 32 22.50 -7.01 -11.08
CA GLU A 32 21.10 -6.77 -10.75
C GLU A 32 20.68 -5.36 -11.14
N THR A 33 21.50 -4.37 -10.82
CA THR A 33 21.26 -2.97 -11.18
C THR A 33 21.21 -2.78 -12.70
N LEU A 34 22.17 -3.35 -13.44
CA LEU A 34 22.19 -3.30 -14.90
C LEU A 34 20.98 -4.03 -15.50
N ARG A 35 20.62 -5.21 -14.98
CA ARG A 35 19.42 -5.95 -15.45
C ARG A 35 18.14 -5.15 -15.22
N ARG A 36 18.00 -4.48 -14.07
CA ARG A 36 16.87 -3.60 -13.78
C ARG A 36 16.84 -2.40 -14.73
N GLY A 37 17.98 -1.81 -15.04
CA GLY A 37 18.08 -0.67 -15.97
C GLY A 37 17.86 -1.03 -17.44
N MET A 38 18.24 -2.24 -17.85
CA MET A 38 18.01 -2.77 -19.21
C MET A 38 16.63 -3.37 -19.39
N SER A 39 15.94 -3.72 -18.28
CA SER A 39 14.55 -4.14 -18.36
C SER A 39 13.79 -2.98 -18.97
N PRO A 40 13.11 -3.16 -20.13
CA PRO A 40 12.28 -2.11 -20.66
C PRO A 40 11.34 -1.69 -19.54
N LEU A 41 11.27 -0.40 -19.26
CA LEU A 41 10.23 0.23 -18.42
C LEU A 41 8.83 0.04 -19.02
N ALA A 42 8.61 -0.98 -19.86
CA ALA A 42 7.34 -1.39 -20.44
C ALA A 42 6.26 -1.61 -19.38
N ASP A 43 6.65 -1.82 -18.11
CA ASP A 43 5.75 -1.91 -16.97
C ASP A 43 6.11 -0.99 -15.80
N ALA A 44 6.67 0.21 -16.06
CA ALA A 44 6.13 1.37 -15.35
C ALA A 44 4.71 1.63 -15.90
N LYS A 45 3.87 0.60 -15.80
CA LYS A 45 2.49 0.49 -16.26
C LYS A 45 1.86 1.79 -15.86
N ALA A 46 1.69 2.69 -16.83
CA ALA A 46 1.32 4.08 -16.61
C ALA A 46 0.27 4.07 -15.50
N ARG A 47 0.69 4.45 -14.29
CA ARG A 47 -0.04 4.09 -13.08
C ARG A 47 -1.40 4.73 -13.30
N LYS A 48 -2.45 3.92 -13.48
CA LYS A 48 -3.76 4.48 -13.83
C LYS A 48 -4.05 5.58 -12.83
N PRO A 49 -4.39 6.80 -13.27
CA PRO A 49 -4.58 7.91 -12.35
C PRO A 49 -5.58 7.46 -11.29
N PHE A 50 -5.26 7.74 -10.03
CA PHE A 50 -6.14 7.41 -8.92
C PHE A 50 -7.48 8.11 -9.14
N LYS A 51 -8.56 7.33 -9.26
CA LYS A 51 -9.92 7.84 -9.45
C LYS A 51 -10.76 7.47 -8.23
N VAL A 52 -11.26 8.48 -7.52
CA VAL A 52 -12.24 8.30 -6.45
C VAL A 52 -13.62 8.10 -7.08
N ARG A 53 -14.35 7.06 -6.64
CA ARG A 53 -15.78 6.90 -6.92
C ARG A 53 -16.55 7.27 -5.66
N PRO A 54 -17.09 8.51 -5.56
CA PRO A 54 -17.90 8.86 -4.40
C PRO A 54 -19.18 8.03 -4.41
N VAL A 55 -19.59 7.57 -3.24
CA VAL A 55 -20.88 6.95 -3.00
C VAL A 55 -21.72 7.91 -2.13
N PRO A 56 -23.04 8.00 -2.32
CA PRO A 56 -23.89 8.80 -1.45
C PRO A 56 -23.85 8.19 -0.04
N GLY A 57 -23.11 8.86 0.86
CA GLY A 57 -22.87 8.38 2.22
C GLY A 57 -24.02 8.58 3.20
N GLY A 58 -24.99 9.45 2.86
CA GLY A 58 -26.17 9.74 3.69
C GLY A 58 -25.81 10.19 5.11
N PHE A 59 -25.79 11.49 5.37
CA PHE A 59 -25.47 11.98 6.72
C PHE A 59 -26.72 11.84 7.62
N ALA A 60 -26.61 11.05 8.68
CA ALA A 60 -27.63 10.97 9.72
C ALA A 60 -27.32 12.02 10.81
N PRO A 61 -28.25 12.95 11.12
CA PRO A 61 -28.03 13.94 12.17
C PRO A 61 -27.69 13.28 13.52
N GLY A 62 -26.61 13.73 14.16
CA GLY A 62 -26.14 13.17 15.44
C GLY A 62 -25.26 11.93 15.32
N VAL A 63 -25.04 11.40 14.11
CA VAL A 63 -24.14 10.27 13.85
C VAL A 63 -22.82 10.80 13.33
N ASP A 64 -21.74 10.54 14.07
CA ASP A 64 -20.38 10.83 13.63
C ASP A 64 -19.84 9.67 12.77
N PRO A 65 -19.66 9.85 11.45
CA PRO A 65 -19.19 8.79 10.56
C PRO A 65 -17.74 8.36 10.83
N ASP A 66 -16.94 9.20 11.50
CA ASP A 66 -15.55 8.90 11.84
C ASP A 66 -15.43 8.12 13.16
N ASN A 67 -16.55 7.89 13.86
CA ASN A 67 -16.60 7.12 15.09
C ASN A 67 -17.46 5.84 14.94
N PRO A 68 -16.88 4.76 14.39
CA PRO A 68 -17.62 3.52 14.11
C PRO A 68 -18.21 2.86 15.38
N LYS A 69 -17.63 3.12 16.56
CA LYS A 69 -18.15 2.59 17.83
C LYS A 69 -19.47 3.24 18.21
N ALA A 70 -19.60 4.55 18.01
CA ALA A 70 -20.83 5.27 18.29
C ALA A 70 -21.98 4.78 17.41
N ILE A 71 -21.70 4.53 16.13
CA ILE A 71 -22.65 3.94 15.17
C ILE A 71 -23.11 2.56 15.64
N LEU A 72 -22.16 1.70 16.04
CA LEU A 72 -22.46 0.34 16.47
C LEU A 72 -23.34 0.32 17.74
N ASN A 73 -23.00 1.14 18.74
CA ASN A 73 -23.78 1.24 19.96
C ASN A 73 -25.22 1.70 19.70
N GLN A 74 -25.41 2.68 18.81
CA GLN A 74 -26.75 3.13 18.45
C GLN A 74 -27.56 2.02 17.75
N LEU A 75 -26.95 1.27 16.84
CA LEU A 75 -27.61 0.14 16.17
C LEU A 75 -27.98 -0.96 17.16
N ASP A 76 -27.11 -1.24 18.13
CA ASP A 76 -27.37 -2.19 19.21
C ASP A 76 -28.54 -1.72 20.08
N ASP A 77 -28.54 -0.45 20.51
CA ASP A 77 -29.61 0.14 21.31
C ASP A 77 -30.97 0.10 20.57
N GLU A 78 -31.00 0.43 19.27
CA GLU A 78 -32.19 0.32 18.43
C GLU A 78 -32.68 -1.12 18.29
N TYR A 79 -31.75 -2.08 18.14
CA TYR A 79 -32.06 -3.51 18.08
C TYR A 79 -32.65 -4.03 19.40
N PHE A 80 -32.03 -3.69 20.54
CA PHE A 80 -32.52 -4.09 21.86
C PHE A 80 -33.86 -3.43 22.19
N ALA A 81 -34.05 -2.15 21.85
CA ALA A 81 -35.32 -1.45 22.02
C ALA A 81 -36.45 -2.12 21.21
N LYS A 82 -36.19 -2.50 19.95
CA LYS A 82 -37.15 -3.26 19.14
C LYS A 82 -37.43 -4.66 19.70
N LYS A 83 -36.40 -5.37 20.18
CA LYS A 83 -36.53 -6.71 20.78
C LYS A 83 -37.31 -6.69 22.10
N LEU A 84 -37.19 -5.61 22.87
CA LEU A 84 -37.96 -5.41 24.11
C LEU A 84 -39.40 -4.96 23.83
N ALA A 85 -39.63 -4.19 22.76
CA ALA A 85 -40.96 -3.74 22.33
C ALA A 85 -41.76 -4.81 21.57
N GLY A 86 -41.09 -5.70 20.84
CA GLY A 86 -41.65 -6.88 20.19
C GLY A 86 -41.32 -8.13 20.99
N GLY A 87 -42.13 -8.44 22.01
CA GLY A 87 -42.06 -9.72 22.70
C GLY A 87 -42.28 -10.87 21.73
N SER A 88 -41.41 -11.89 21.83
CA SER A 88 -41.46 -13.21 21.18
C SER A 88 -41.57 -13.25 19.66
N ASP A 89 -40.50 -13.71 19.01
CA ASP A 89 -40.63 -14.86 18.12
C ASP A 89 -39.33 -15.68 18.15
N VAL A 90 -39.51 -16.94 18.52
CA VAL A 90 -38.64 -18.06 18.14
C VAL A 90 -38.96 -18.40 16.70
#